data_AF-A0A2M8CEA9-F1
#
_entry.id   AF-A0A2M8CEA9-F1
#
_cell.length_a   1.000
_cell.length_b   1.000
_cell.length_c   1.000
_cell.angle_alpha   90.00
_cell.angle_beta   90.00
_cell.angle_gamma   90.00
#
_symmetry.space_group_name_H-M   'P 1'
#
loop_
_entity.id
_entity.type
_entity.pdbx_description
1 polymer ?
#
loop_
_entity_poly.entity_id
_entity_poly.type
_entity_poly.pdbx_seq_one_letter_code
_entity_poly.pdbx_strand_id
1 'polypeptide(L)' 'MNDLEKKELNELLQRLIQIKSVNPPGNEDGIANFIKGFLIKNDIPSELVPLEEGRSSVVAKIEGKEERNI' A
#
# COMPACT_ATOMS: atom_id res chain seq x y z
N MET A 1 11.66 -16.30 -7.74
CA MET A 1 11.49 -14.92 -8.23
C MET A 1 12.40 -14.72 -9.42
N ASN A 2 11.85 -14.47 -10.59
CA ASN A 2 12.61 -14.13 -11.79
C ASN A 2 13.21 -12.71 -11.66
N ASP A 3 14.10 -12.35 -12.57
CA ASP A 3 14.81 -11.07 -12.44
C ASP A 3 13.92 -9.85 -12.71
N LEU A 4 12.81 -10.01 -13.44
CA LEU A 4 11.81 -8.96 -13.62
C LEU A 4 11.05 -8.68 -12.33
N GLU A 5 10.58 -9.73 -11.66
CA GLU A 5 9.90 -9.63 -10.36
C GLU A 5 10.81 -9.00 -9.30
N LYS A 6 12.11 -9.37 -9.28
CA LYS A 6 13.10 -8.73 -8.40
C LYS A 6 13.27 -7.24 -8.69
N LYS A 7 13.33 -6.87 -9.98
CA LYS A 7 13.48 -5.48 -10.39
C LYS A 7 12.26 -4.65 -9.95
N GLU A 8 11.05 -5.15 -10.20
CA GLU A 8 9.81 -4.50 -9.78
C GLU A 8 9.75 -4.32 -8.26
N LEU A 9 10.06 -5.36 -7.49
CA LEU A 9 10.09 -5.30 -6.03
C LEU A 9 11.08 -4.25 -5.52
N ASN A 10 12.28 -4.20 -6.11
CA ASN A 10 13.30 -3.22 -5.74
C ASN A 10 12.84 -1.80 -6.06
N GLU A 11 12.24 -1.56 -7.23
CA GLU A 11 11.73 -0.24 -7.62
C GLU A 11 10.59 0.21 -6.71
N LEU A 12 9.68 -0.71 -6.33
CA LEU A 12 8.60 -0.42 -5.38
C LEU A 12 9.17 -0.03 -4.01
N LEU A 13 10.10 -0.82 -3.49
CA LEU A 13 10.74 -0.55 -2.20
C LEU A 13 11.51 0.77 -2.22
N GLN A 14 12.30 1.04 -3.26
CA GLN A 14 13.08 2.28 -3.40
C GLN A 14 12.19 3.52 -3.37
N ARG A 15 11.05 3.48 -4.07
CA ARG A 15 10.07 4.58 -4.07
C ARG A 15 9.42 4.76 -2.70
N LEU A 16 9.10 3.66 -2.02
CA LEU A 16 8.49 3.69 -0.69
C LEU A 16 9.42 4.33 0.36
N ILE A 17 10.69 3.87 0.44
CA ILE A 17 11.64 4.34 1.47
C ILE A 17 12.09 5.80 1.29
N GLN A 18 11.88 6.39 0.10
CA GLN A 18 12.14 7.80 -0.15
C GLN A 18 11.09 8.73 0.49
N ILE A 19 9.93 8.18 0.87
CA ILE A 19 8.91 8.92 1.61
C ILE A 19 9.41 9.13 3.04
N LYS A 20 9.62 10.38 3.43
CA LYS A 20 10.09 10.76 4.76
C LYS A 20 8.98 10.55 5.79
N SER A 21 8.84 9.33 6.31
CA SER A 21 7.81 8.94 7.30
C SER A 21 8.41 8.52 8.65
N VAL A 22 9.63 8.95 8.96
CA VAL A 22 10.26 8.66 10.25
C VAL A 22 9.59 9.49 11.34
N ASN A 23 9.18 8.83 12.43
CA ASN A 23 8.54 9.47 13.59
C ASN A 23 9.61 10.03 14.56
N PRO A 24 9.56 11.31 15.04
CA PRO A 24 8.67 12.44 14.68
C PRO A 24 9.28 13.43 13.64
N PRO A 25 8.47 14.17 12.83
CA PRO A 25 7.01 14.35 12.99
C PRO A 25 6.13 13.26 12.37
N GLY A 26 6.69 12.28 11.64
CA GLY A 26 5.90 11.29 10.88
C GLY A 26 5.53 11.78 9.47
N ASN A 27 4.84 10.93 8.70
CA ASN A 27 4.19 11.20 7.40
C ASN A 27 3.50 9.91 6.87
N GLU A 28 2.76 9.25 7.76
CA GLU A 28 2.14 7.96 7.49
C GLU A 28 1.11 8.07 6.36
N ASP A 29 0.43 9.20 6.22
CA ASP A 29 -0.45 9.48 5.08
C ASP A 29 0.27 9.46 3.73
N GLY A 30 1.52 9.93 3.67
CA GLY A 30 2.34 9.85 2.45
C GLY A 30 2.56 8.39 2.01
N ILE A 31 2.85 7.52 2.98
CA ILE A 31 2.98 6.07 2.77
C ILE A 31 1.63 5.47 2.35
N ALA A 32 0.56 5.80 3.07
CA ALA A 32 -0.76 5.24 2.84
C ALA A 32 -1.29 5.58 1.43
N ASN A 33 -1.13 6.84 0.99
CA ASN A 33 -1.51 7.28 -0.35
C ASN A 33 -0.68 6.57 -1.43
N PHE A 34 0.62 6.39 -1.22
CA PHE A 34 1.48 5.68 -2.17
C PHE A 34 1.04 4.22 -2.36
N ILE A 35 0.78 3.51 -1.26
CA ILE A 35 0.34 2.10 -1.30
C ILE A 35 -1.04 1.99 -1.95
N LYS A 36 -2.00 2.84 -1.57
CA LYS A 36 -3.33 2.88 -2.22
C LYS A 36 -3.21 3.09 -3.73
N GLY A 37 -2.38 4.03 -4.18
CA GLY A 37 -2.14 4.28 -5.60
C GLY A 37 -1.54 3.07 -6.33
N PHE A 38 -0.59 2.38 -5.69
CA PHE A 38 -0.03 1.13 -6.23
C PHE A 38 -1.10 0.03 -6.39
N LEU A 39 -1.96 -0.14 -5.38
CA LEU A 39 -3.03 -1.15 -5.40
C LEU A 39 -4.08 -0.85 -6.48
N ILE A 40 -4.54 0.40 -6.57
CA ILE A 40 -5.51 0.84 -7.59
C ILE A 40 -4.95 0.63 -9.00
N LYS A 41 -3.67 0.93 -9.23
CA LYS A 41 -3.01 0.70 -10.54
C LYS A 41 -2.99 -0.78 -10.95
N ASN A 42 -3.07 -1.69 -9.98
CA ASN A 42 -3.08 -3.14 -10.20
C ASN A 42 -4.50 -3.74 -10.05
N ASP A 43 -5.54 -2.91 -10.22
CA ASP A 43 -6.95 -3.32 -10.15
C ASP A 43 -7.36 -3.95 -8.79
N ILE A 44 -6.70 -3.55 -7.71
CA ILE A 44 -7.04 -3.96 -6.34
C ILE A 44 -7.78 -2.81 -5.64
N PRO A 45 -9.09 -2.94 -5.38
CA PRO A 45 -9.86 -1.96 -4.63
C PRO A 45 -9.25 -1.71 -3.25
N SER A 46 -9.03 -0.43 -2.93
CA SER A 46 -8.45 -0.04 -1.65
C SER A 46 -8.90 1.35 -1.20
N GLU A 47 -8.94 1.53 0.12
CA GLU A 47 -9.39 2.75 0.77
C GLU A 47 -8.44 3.17 1.90
N LEU A 48 -8.52 4.45 2.29
CA LEU A 48 -7.83 4.96 3.47
C LEU A 48 -8.81 4.97 4.64
N VAL A 49 -8.36 4.48 5.79
CA VAL A 49 -9.09 4.55 7.05
C VAL A 49 -8.33 5.50 7.98
N PRO A 50 -8.84 6.73 8.19
CA PRO A 50 -8.19 7.71 9.07
C PRO A 50 -8.14 7.21 10.51
N LEU A 51 -6.99 7.35 11.16
CA LEU A 51 -6.83 7.10 12.60
C LEU A 51 -6.61 8.42 13.35
N GLU A 52 -5.65 9.23 12.90
CA GLU A 52 -5.30 10.56 13.42
C GLU A 52 -4.88 11.47 12.26
N GLU A 53 -4.73 12.78 12.51
CA GLU A 53 -4.24 13.71 11.48
C GLU A 53 -2.84 13.30 11.00
N GLY A 54 -2.66 13.14 9.68
CA GLY A 54 -1.41 12.67 9.10
C GLY A 54 -1.18 11.16 9.18
N ARG A 55 -2.14 10.40 9.74
CA ARG A 55 -2.01 8.96 10.02
C ARG A 55 -3.26 8.17 9.63
N SER A 56 -3.22 7.61 8.43
CA SER A 56 -4.23 6.69 7.90
C SER A 56 -3.69 5.27 7.73
N SER A 57 -4.58 4.28 7.88
CA SER A 57 -4.34 2.90 7.44
C SER A 57 -4.82 2.71 5.99
N VAL A 58 -4.26 1.74 5.26
CA VAL A 58 -4.77 1.31 3.95
C VAL A 58 -5.46 -0.05 4.10
N VAL A 59 -6.70 -0.16 3.66
CA VAL A 59 -7.45 -1.42 3.62
C VAL A 59 -7.71 -1.76 2.16
N ALA A 60 -7.47 -3.02 1.79
CA ALA A 60 -7.67 -3.52 0.44
C ALA A 60 -8.35 -4.89 0.49
N LYS A 61 -9.20 -5.17 -0.51
CA LYS A 61 -9.95 -6.42 -0.58
C LYS A 61 -9.78 -7.05 -1.95
N ILE A 62 -9.49 -8.35 -1.96
CA ILE A 62 -9.55 -9.20 -3.14
C ILE A 62 -10.65 -10.22 -2.86
N GLU A 63 -11.70 -10.23 -3.69
CA GLU A 63 -12.78 -11.19 -3.54
C GLU A 63 -12.30 -12.61 -3.83
N GLY A 64 -12.74 -13.56 -3.00
CA GLY A 64 -12.52 -14.97 -3.26
C GLY A 64 -13.26 -15.40 -4.53
N LYS A 65 -12.71 -16.38 -5.26
CA LYS A 65 -13.37 -16.94 -6.45
C LYS A 65 -14.59 -17.80 -6.10
N GLU A 66 -14.66 -18.27 -4.86
CA GLU A 66 -15.70 -19.16 -4.37
C GLU A 66 -16.19 -18.66 -3.01
N GLU A 67 -17.50 -18.68 -2.82
CA GLU A 67 -18.12 -18.40 -1.53
C GLU A 67 -18.10 -19.68 -0.68
N ARG A 68 -17.40 -19.64 0.45
CA ARG A 68 -17.44 -20.73 1.42
C ARG A 68 -18.58 -20.48 2.40
N ASN A 69 -19.64 -21.27 2.28
CA ASN A 69 -20.68 -21.36 3.31
C ASN A 69 -20.09 -22.14 4.51
N ILE A 70 -19.93 -21.46 5.64
CA ILE A 70 -19.54 -22.03 6.94
C ILE A 70 -20.74 -22.05 7.88
#